data_AF-A0A2J8TNC2-F1
#
_entry.id   AF-A0A2J8TNC2-F1
#
_cell.length_a   1.000
_cell.length_b   1.000
_cell.length_c   1.000
_cell.angle_alpha   90.00
_cell.angle_beta   90.00
_cell.angle_gamma   90.00
#
_symmetry.space_group_name_H-M   'P 1'
#
loop_
_entity.id
_entity.type
_entity.pdbx_description
1 polymer ?
#
loop_
_entity_poly.entity_id
_entity_poly.type
_entity_poly.pdbx_seq_one_letter_code
_entity_poly.pdbx_strand_id
1 'polypeptide(L)' 'MQVHKETIDAVPNAIPGRTDIELEIYGMEGIPEKDMDERRRLLEQKTQESQKKKQQDDSDEYDDDDSAASTSFQ' A
#
# COMPACT_ATOMS: atom_id res chain seq x y z
N MET A 1 43.26 -8.85 21.00
CA MET A 1 41.89 -8.97 20.47
C MET A 1 41.52 -7.61 19.92
N GLN A 2 41.20 -7.51 18.63
CA GLN A 2 40.80 -6.24 18.02
C GLN A 2 39.29 -6.11 18.13
N VAL A 3 38.81 -4.99 18.68
CA VAL A 3 37.39 -4.66 18.71
C VAL A 3 37.09 -3.70 17.58
N HIS A 4 36.18 -4.08 16.69
CA HIS A 4 35.60 -3.15 15.73
C HIS A 4 34.46 -2.43 16.44
N LYS A 5 34.50 -1.10 16.46
CA LYS A 5 33.40 -0.25 16.95
C LYS A 5 32.83 0.47 15.75
N GLU A 6 31.58 0.17 15.41
CA GLU A 6 30.81 0.91 14.43
C GLU A 6 29.82 1.78 15.19
N THR A 7 29.74 3.06 14.82
CA THR A 7 28.69 3.95 15.29
C THR A 7 27.45 3.70 14.43
N ILE A 8 26.32 3.50 15.08
CA ILE A 8 25.03 3.38 14.40
C ILE A 8 24.28 4.68 14.67
N ASP A 9 24.08 5.46 13.62
CA ASP A 9 23.40 6.76 13.68
C ASP A 9 21.96 6.69 13.15
N ALA A 10 21.52 5.53 12.63
CA ALA A 10 20.21 5.36 12.03
C ALA A 10 19.68 3.92 12.14
N VAL A 11 18.36 3.79 12.31
CA VAL A 11 17.69 2.49 12.26
C VAL A 11 17.70 1.93 10.82
N PRO A 12 18.20 0.70 10.59
CA PRO A 12 18.22 0.10 9.26
C PRO A 12 16.80 -0.18 8.74
N ASN A 13 16.60 -0.01 7.43
CA ASN A 13 15.30 -0.11 6.73
C ASN A 13 14.23 0.89 7.18
N ALA A 14 14.61 1.90 7.97
CA ALA A 14 13.69 2.97 8.32
C ALA A 14 13.27 3.79 7.09
N ILE A 15 12.03 4.27 7.14
CA ILE A 15 11.51 5.23 6.15
C ILE A 15 12.26 6.55 6.34
N PRO A 16 12.55 7.31 5.26
CA PRO A 16 13.10 8.65 5.39
C PRO A 16 12.33 9.50 6.41
N GLY A 17 13.05 10.14 7.33
CA GLY A 17 12.46 10.92 8.42
C GLY A 17 12.06 10.11 9.66
N ARG A 18 12.25 8.79 9.69
CA ARG A 18 11.95 7.90 10.82
C ARG A 18 13.16 7.05 11.24
N THR A 19 14.36 7.62 11.12
CA THR A 19 15.64 6.93 11.36
C THR A 19 16.21 7.15 12.76
N ASP A 20 15.60 8.04 13.54
CA ASP A 20 16.11 8.49 14.83
C ASP A 20 16.25 7.31 15.81
N ILE A 21 17.44 7.17 16.38
CA ILE A 21 17.81 6.08 17.29
C ILE A 21 17.48 6.40 18.76
N GLU A 22 17.15 7.66 19.06
CA GLU A 22 16.83 8.11 20.43
C GLU A 22 15.35 7.86 20.78
N LEU A 23 14.51 7.48 19.80
CA LEU A 23 13.09 7.19 20.01
C LEU A 23 12.88 5.74 20.48
N GLU A 24 12.08 5.57 21.53
CA GLU A 24 11.69 4.27 22.07
C GLU A 24 10.34 3.84 21.51
N ILE A 25 10.33 2.82 20.64
CA ILE A 25 9.13 2.33 19.95
C ILE A 25 8.97 0.82 20.15
N TYR A 26 7.79 0.41 20.61
CA TYR A 26 7.41 -1.00 20.80
C TYR A 26 6.13 -1.32 20.01
N GLY A 27 6.26 -1.91 18.83
CA GLY A 27 5.12 -2.20 17.96
C GLY A 27 4.43 -0.92 17.48
N MET A 28 3.27 -0.58 18.06
CA MET A 28 2.55 0.68 17.80
C MET A 28 2.67 1.68 18.96
N GLU A 29 3.25 1.26 20.09
CA GLU A 29 3.49 2.13 21.25
C GLU A 29 4.77 2.94 21.05
N GLY A 30 4.76 4.21 21.46
CA GLY A 30 5.91 5.11 21.33
C GLY A 30 6.04 5.78 19.95
N ILE A 31 5.19 5.43 18.97
CA ILE A 31 5.14 6.14 17.68
C ILE A 31 4.59 7.56 17.91
N PRO A 32 5.25 8.62 17.40
CA PRO A 32 4.72 9.98 17.45
C PRO A 32 3.32 10.10 16.84
N GLU A 33 2.43 10.86 17.48
CA GLU A 33 1.03 11.00 17.04
C GLU A 33 0.90 11.52 15.60
N LYS A 34 1.76 12.47 15.21
CA LYS A 34 1.82 13.01 13.84
C LYS A 34 2.04 11.91 12.79
N ASP A 35 2.93 10.95 13.08
CA ASP A 35 3.29 9.87 12.17
C ASP A 35 2.17 8.82 12.06
N MET A 36 1.40 8.65 13.13
CA MET A 36 0.22 7.79 13.18
C MET A 36 -0.92 8.36 12.33
N ASP A 37 -1.18 9.66 12.46
CA ASP A 37 -2.20 10.36 11.68
C ASP A 37 -1.88 10.39 10.19
N GLU A 38 -0.62 10.68 9.85
CA GLU A 38 -0.14 10.61 8.46
C GLU A 38 -0.34 9.21 7.86
N ARG A 39 0.06 8.17 8.61
CA ARG A 39 -0.09 6.78 8.18
C ARG A 39 -1.56 6.41 7.99
N ARG A 40 -2.45 6.83 8.89
CA ARG A 40 -3.91 6.63 8.78
C ARG A 40 -4.45 7.27 7.51
N ARG A 41 -4.13 8.54 7.27
CA ARG A 41 -4.60 9.28 6.09
C ARG A 41 -4.14 8.65 4.78
N LEU A 42 -2.89 8.20 4.74
CA LEU A 42 -2.31 7.57 3.55
C LEU A 42 -2.96 6.21 3.25
N LEU A 43 -3.28 5.42 4.28
CA LEU A 43 -4.01 4.15 4.12
C LEU A 43 -5.43 4.37 3.60
N GLU A 44 -6.12 5.39 4.10
CA GLU A 44 -7.47 5.73 3.65
C GLU A 44 -7.48 6.17 2.18
N GLN A 45 -6.54 7.03 1.79
CA GLN A 45 -6.38 7.46 0.40
C GLN A 45 -6.06 6.30 -0.55
N LYS A 46 -5.11 5.43 -0.16
CA LYS A 46 -4.72 4.26 -0.97
C LYS A 46 -5.87 3.26 -1.17
N THR A 47 -6.74 3.12 -0.17
CA THR A 47 -7.90 2.23 -0.22
C THR A 47 -8.94 2.72 -1.22
N GLN A 48 -9.22 4.03 -1.26
CA GLN A 48 -10.17 4.61 -2.22
C GLN A 48 -9.69 4.49 -3.67
N GLU A 49 -8.41 4.76 -3.96
CA GLU A 49 -7.87 4.61 -5.32
C GLU A 49 -7.95 3.16 -5.83
N SER A 50 -7.71 2.19 -4.96
CA SER A 50 -7.72 0.77 -5.32
C SER A 50 -9.14 0.28 -5.66
N GLN A 51 -10.17 0.77 -4.96
CA GLN A 51 -11.57 0.45 -5.27
C GLN A 51 -12.06 1.11 -6.56
N LYS A 52 -11.56 2.30 -6.89
CA LYS A 52 -11.95 3.01 -8.12
C LYS A 52 -11.36 2.35 -9.38
N LYS A 53 -10.14 1.80 -9.29
CA LYS A 53 -9.52 1.02 -10.38
C LYS A 53 -10.22 -0.32 -10.64
N LYS A 54 -10.62 -1.04 -9.60
CA LYS A 54 -11.33 -2.33 -9.76
C LYS A 54 -12.70 -2.20 -10.43
N GLN A 55 -13.41 -1.09 -10.23
CA GLN A 55 -14.73 -0.90 -10.84
C GLN A 55 -14.70 -0.49 -12.31
N GLN A 56 -13.55 -0.05 -12.85
CA GLN A 56 -13.41 0.27 -14.27
C GLN A 56 -12.99 -0.93 -15.13
N ASP A 57 -12.26 -1.89 -14.54
CA ASP A 57 -11.73 -3.07 -15.25
C ASP A 57 -12.81 -4.16 -15.46
N ASP A 58 -13.80 -4.24 -14.58
CA ASP A 58 -14.90 -5.23 -14.65
C ASP A 58 -16.06 -4.78 -15.56
N SER A 59 -16.00 -3.56 -16.12
CA SER A 59 -17.09 -2.97 -16.93
C SER A 59 -16.86 -3.00 -18.45
N ASP A 60 -15.79 -3.64 -18.94
CA ASP A 60 -15.41 -3.66 -20.37
C ASP A 60 -15.59 -5.03 -21.06
N GLU A 61 -16.27 -6.02 -20.44
CA GLU A 61 -16.35 -7.40 -20.98
C GLU A 61 -17.76 -7.96 -21.26
N TYR A 62 -18.77 -7.13 -21.50
CA TYR A 62 -20.07 -7.62 -22.02
C TYR A 62 -20.77 -6.62 -22.95
N ASP A 63 -20.24 -6.44 -24.16
CA ASP A 63 -21.03 -5.94 -25.29
C ASP A 63 -20.46 -6.56 -26.58
N ASP A 64 -21.34 -7.13 -27.42
CA ASP A 64 -21.08 -7.86 -28.69
C ASP A 64 -20.85 -9.39 -28.51
N ASP A 65 -21.85 -10.26 -28.52
CA ASP A 65 -22.48 -10.77 -29.75
C ASP A 65 -23.77 -11.57 -29.43
N ASP A 66 -24.88 -10.88 -29.13
CA ASP A 66 -26.23 -11.46 -29.20
C ASP A 66 -26.88 -11.05 -30.54
N SER A 67 -26.36 -11.54 -31.67
CA SER A 67 -27.06 -11.46 -32.97
C SER A 67 -26.45 -12.35 -34.06
N ALA A 68 -26.50 -13.67 -33.88
CA ALA A 68 -26.50 -14.59 -35.01
C ALA A 68 -27.71 -15.53 -34.93
N ALA A 69 -28.83 -14.94 -35.35
CA ALA A 69 -30.06 -15.56 -35.81
C ALA A 69 -29.91 -17.02 -36.27
N SER A 70 -30.74 -17.87 -35.66
CA SER A 70 -31.55 -18.89 -36.34
C SER A 70 -31.14 -19.20 -37.80
N THR A 71 -30.36 -20.25 -38.02
CA THR A 71 -30.38 -20.94 -39.32
C THR A 71 -30.87 -22.37 -39.12
N SER A 72 -32.07 -22.56 -39.67
CA SER A 72 -32.77 -23.82 -39.83
C SER A 72 -31.88 -24.86 -40.52
N PHE A 73 -31.78 -26.05 -39.94
CA PHE A 73 -31.39 -27.25 -40.67
C PHE A 73 -32.64 -28.13 -40.84
N GLN A 74 -33.04 -28.28 -42.11
CA GLN A 74 -34.03 -29.23 -42.63
C GLN A 74 -33.47 -30.64 -42.69
#